data_AF-A0A7X0GUG9-F1
#
_entry.id   AF-A0A7X0GUG9-F1
#
_cell.length_a   1.000
_cell.length_b   1.000
_cell.length_c   1.000
_cell.angle_alpha   90.00
_cell.angle_beta   90.00
_cell.angle_gamma   90.00
#
_symmetry.space_group_name_H-M   'P 1'
#
loop_
_entity.id
_entity.type
_entity.pdbx_description
1 polymer ?
#
loop_
_entity_poly.entity_id
_entity_poly.type
_entity_poly.pdbx_seq_one_letter_code
_entity_poly.pdbx_strand_id
1 'polypeptide(L)'
;MNNGPFPWVVTKDELEQAPTGAFVECADCLGGNKSLRDGEDPLRWARDHVAMLPHHNRFRVVTMTNLSIASVLSPTPDPAR
;
A
#
# COMPACT_ATOMS: atom_id res chain seq x y z
N MET A 1 12.78 -4.87 3.40
CA MET A 1 11.34 -4.90 3.06
C MET A 1 11.03 -3.67 2.20
N ASN A 2 10.19 -3.81 1.18
CA ASN A 2 9.76 -2.67 0.37
C ASN A 2 8.79 -1.82 1.20
N ASN A 3 9.15 -0.58 1.55
CA ASN A 3 8.33 0.31 2.37
C ASN A 3 7.25 1.06 1.57
N GLY A 4 6.92 0.54 0.38
CA GLY A 4 5.85 1.06 -0.45
C GLY A 4 4.48 0.88 0.20
N PRO A 5 3.44 1.58 -0.31
CA PRO A 5 2.09 1.54 0.25
C PRO A 5 1.40 0.19 0.05
N PHE A 6 2.03 -0.79 -0.61
CA PHE A 6 1.55 -2.17 -0.73
C PHE A 6 2.76 -3.11 -0.70
N PRO A 7 3.32 -3.44 0.48
CA PRO A 7 4.38 -4.43 0.56
C PRO A 7 3.87 -5.79 0.07
N TRP A 8 4.65 -6.43 -0.80
CA TRP A 8 4.40 -7.81 -1.20
C TRP A 8 4.79 -8.74 -0.05
N VAL A 9 3.82 -9.53 0.44
CA VAL A 9 4.00 -10.51 1.50
C VAL A 9 3.67 -11.90 0.95
N VAL A 10 4.55 -12.88 1.18
CA VAL A 10 4.43 -14.23 0.61
C VAL A 10 4.02 -15.24 1.67
N THR A 11 4.40 -15.00 2.92
CA THR A 11 4.15 -15.90 4.04
C THR A 11 3.30 -15.26 5.13
N LYS A 12 2.71 -16.10 5.98
CA LYS A 12 1.95 -15.65 7.15
C LYS A 12 2.82 -14.88 8.15
N ASP A 13 4.06 -15.33 8.37
CA ASP A 13 4.99 -14.67 9.30
C ASP A 13 5.42 -13.27 8.79
N GLU A 14 5.63 -13.13 7.48
CA GLU A 14 5.88 -11.82 6.86
C GLU A 14 4.67 -10.90 6.93
N LEU A 15 3.46 -11.46 6.90
CA LEU A 15 2.21 -10.70 7.03
C LEU A 15 2.04 -10.16 8.46
N GLU A 16 2.32 -10.97 9.47
CA GLU A 16 2.26 -10.54 10.89
C GLU A 16 3.30 -9.45 11.21
N GLN A 17 4.39 -9.40 10.45
CA GLN A 17 5.45 -8.38 10.54
C GLN A 17 5.27 -7.24 9.54
N ALA A 18 4.22 -7.27 8.72
CA ALA A 18 4.00 -6.27 7.70
C ALA A 18 3.73 -4.90 8.37
N PRO A 19 4.47 -3.85 8.00
CA PRO A 19 4.28 -2.54 8.60
C PRO A 19 2.87 -2.03 8.29
N THR A 20 2.11 -1.74 9.33
CA THR A 20 0.89 -0.93 9.23
C THR A 20 1.31 0.53 9.10
N GLY A 21 0.57 1.30 8.31
CA GLY A 21 0.97 2.68 8.04
C GLY A 21 -0.14 3.49 7.38
N ALA A 22 -0.03 4.81 7.46
CA ALA A 22 -0.90 5.72 6.74
C ALA A 22 -0.28 6.09 5.40
N PHE A 23 -1.11 6.36 4.40
CA PHE A 23 -0.68 6.95 3.15
C PHE A 23 -1.69 8.01 2.70
N VAL A 24 -1.21 9.00 1.97
CA VAL A 24 -2.06 9.97 1.28
C VAL A 24 -2.18 9.56 -0.18
N GLU A 25 -3.38 9.65 -0.74
CA GLU A 25 -3.61 9.38 -2.16
C GLU A 25 -4.52 10.42 -2.81
N CYS A 26 -4.31 10.61 -4.11
CA CYS A 26 -5.15 11.42 -4.96
C CYS A 26 -6.21 10.54 -5.63
N ALA A 27 -7.49 10.92 -5.50
CA ALA A 27 -8.61 10.16 -6.07
C ALA A 27 -8.60 10.15 -7.61
N ASP A 28 -7.91 11.11 -8.23
CA ASP A 28 -7.85 11.30 -9.67
C ASP A 28 -6.52 10.77 -10.28
N CYS A 29 -5.68 10.08 -9.49
CA CYS A 29 -4.45 9.44 -9.97
C CYS A 29 -4.51 7.92 -9.85
N LEU A 30 -4.28 7.20 -10.96
CA LEU A 30 -4.14 5.74 -10.97
C LEU A 30 -2.83 5.21 -10.31
N GLY A 31 -1.99 6.09 -9.76
CA GLY A 31 -0.75 5.72 -9.06
C GLY A 31 -0.14 6.83 -8.20
N GLY A 32 -0.93 7.87 -7.90
CA GLY A 32 -0.48 9.03 -7.14
C GLY A 32 -0.80 8.86 -5.67
N ASN A 33 0.05 8.11 -4.97
CA ASN A 33 -0.02 7.95 -3.52
C ASN A 33 1.37 8.05 -2.90
N LYS A 34 1.40 8.35 -1.60
CA LYS A 34 2.62 8.45 -0.82
C LYS A 34 2.40 7.88 0.58
N SER A 35 3.21 6.90 0.96
CA SER A 35 3.31 6.44 2.35
C SER A 35 3.75 7.60 3.25
N LEU A 36 3.03 7.80 4.35
CA LEU A 36 3.33 8.80 5.36
C LEU A 36 4.24 8.17 6.42
N ARG A 37 5.35 8.85 6.72
CA ARG A 37 6.18 8.55 7.90
C ARG A 37 5.57 9.19 9.14
N ASP A 38 5.99 8.75 10.32
CA ASP A 38 5.56 9.34 11.59
C ASP A 38 5.82 10.85 11.61
N GLY A 39 4.74 11.61 11.84
CA GLY A 39 4.78 13.08 11.88
C GLY A 39 4.83 13.78 10.52
N GLU A 40 4.76 13.07 9.38
CA GLU A 40 4.59 13.74 8.09
C GLU A 40 3.19 14.37 7.96
N ASP A 41 3.15 15.62 7.49
CA ASP A 41 1.90 16.32 7.16
C ASP A 41 1.39 15.86 5.78
N PRO A 42 0.25 15.16 5.68
CA PRO A 42 -0.33 14.75 4.40
C PRO A 42 -0.75 15.94 3.52
N LEU A 43 -1.07 17.10 4.14
CA LEU A 43 -1.46 18.29 3.38
C LEU A 43 -0.29 18.86 2.58
N ARG A 44 0.94 18.68 3.05
CA ARG A 44 2.12 19.11 2.31
C ARG A 44 2.18 18.43 0.95
N TRP A 45 2.07 17.10 0.91
CA TRP A 45 2.07 16.36 -0.36
C TRP A 45 0.89 16.75 -1.25
N ALA A 46 -0.31 16.92 -0.68
CA ALA A 46 -1.49 17.32 -1.46
C ALA A 46 -1.34 18.71 -2.10
N ARG A 47 -0.74 19.68 -1.39
CA ARG A 47 -0.43 21.02 -1.91
C ARG A 47 0.57 20.95 -3.07
N ASP A 48 1.65 20.20 -2.88
CA ASP A 48 2.67 20.01 -3.91
C ASP A 48 2.07 19.32 -5.15
N HIS A 49 1.18 18.36 -4.96
CA HIS A 49 0.50 17.62 -6.02
C HIS A 49 -0.45 18.50 -6.83
N VAL A 50 -1.31 19.30 -6.18
CA VAL A 50 -2.20 20.27 -6.85
C VAL A 50 -1.40 21.32 -7.62
N ALA A 51 -0.24 21.74 -7.12
CA ALA A 51 0.60 22.72 -7.81
C ALA A 51 1.10 22.19 -9.17
N MET A 52 1.34 20.89 -9.28
CA MET A 52 1.74 20.23 -10.54
C MET A 52 0.53 19.86 -11.41
N LEU A 53 -0.58 19.46 -10.79
CA LEU A 53 -1.78 18.96 -11.46
C LEU A 53 -3.03 19.63 -10.85
N PRO A 54 -3.41 20.84 -11.30
CA PRO A 54 -4.47 21.63 -10.65
C PRO A 54 -5.85 20.96 -10.61
N HIS A 55 -6.13 20.03 -11.53
CA HIS A 55 -7.39 19.28 -11.56
C HIS A 55 -7.46 18.14 -10.53
N HIS A 56 -6.34 17.81 -9.88
CA HIS A 56 -6.23 16.73 -8.92
C HIS A 56 -6.44 17.26 -7.51
N ASN A 57 -7.67 17.67 -7.19
CA ASN A 57 -7.98 18.42 -5.96
C ASN A 57 -8.71 17.60 -4.90
N ARG A 58 -8.84 16.28 -5.10
CA ARG A 58 -9.47 15.36 -4.17
C ARG A 58 -8.44 14.40 -3.61
N PHE A 59 -8.27 14.45 -2.29
CA PHE A 59 -7.28 13.67 -1.57
C PHE A 59 -7.90 13.00 -0.35
N ARG A 60 -7.37 11.84 0.02
CA ARG A 60 -7.71 11.19 1.29
C ARG A 60 -6.47 10.59 1.93
N VAL A 61 -6.50 10.54 3.25
CA VAL A 61 -5.54 9.74 4.03
C VAL A 61 -6.20 8.39 4.28
N VAL A 62 -5.51 7.33 3.91
CA VAL A 62 -5.94 5.95 4.13
C VAL A 62 -4.99 5.34 5.14
N THR A 63 -5.54 4.69 6.15
CA THR A 63 -4.74 3.84 7.05
C THR A 63 -4.80 2.43 6.49
N MET A 64 -3.63 1.86 6.25
CA MET A 64 -3.51 0.50 5.76
C MET A 64 -3.18 -0.45 6.90
N THR A 65 -4.04 -1.45 7.05
CA THR A 65 -3.73 -2.71 7.71
C THR A 65 -3.62 -3.73 6.59
N ASN A 66 -2.41 -3.94 6.08
CA ASN A 66 -2.22 -4.74 4.87
C ASN A 66 -2.54 -6.21 5.19
N LEU A 67 -3.49 -6.83 4.48
CA LEU A 67 -3.77 -8.27 4.57
C LEU A 67 -3.98 -8.83 3.16
N SER A 68 -3.09 -9.72 2.70
CA SER A 68 -3.38 -10.61 1.57
C SER A 68 -2.37 -11.77 1.50
N ILE A 69 -2.88 -13.00 1.55
CA ILE A 69 -2.17 -14.22 1.13
C ILE A 69 -2.87 -14.69 -0.15
N ALA A 70 -2.16 -14.73 -1.28
CA ALA A 70 -2.61 -15.43 -2.47
C ALA A 70 -2.32 -16.94 -2.30
N SER A 71 -3.31 -17.70 -1.86
CA SER A 71 -3.15 -19.15 -1.63
C SER A 71 -3.59 -19.97 -2.83
N VAL A 72 -2.68 -20.31 -3.75
CA VAL A 72 -2.63 -21.56 -4.57
C VAL A 72 -1.45 -21.44 -5.54
N LEU A 73 -0.46 -22.35 -5.61
CA LEU A 73 -0.57 -23.79 -5.85
C LEU A 73 0.55 -24.56 -5.12
N SER A 74 0.18 -25.42 -4.17
CA SER A 74 1.04 -26.55 -3.81
C SER A 74 0.83 -27.64 -4.87
N PRO A 75 1.88 -28.25 -5.46
CA PRO A 75 1.70 -29.46 -6.26
C PRO A 75 1.20 -30.58 -5.35
N THR A 76 0.03 -31.13 -5.65
CA THR A 76 -0.49 -32.33 -4.97
C THR A 76 0.52 -33.47 -5.19
N PRO A 77 1.06 -34.12 -4.13
CA PRO A 77 1.76 -35.37 -4.32
C PRO A 77 0.74 -36.42 -4.82
N ASP A 78 1.06 -37.04 -5.95
CA ASP A 78 0.27 -38.12 -6.56
C ASP A 78 0.13 -39.29 -5.57
N PRO A 79 -1.10 -39.66 -5.13
CA PRO A 79 -1.32 -40.81 -4.28
C PRO A 79 -1.33 -42.10 -5.10
N ALA A 80 -0.26 -42.35 -5.85
CA ALA A 80 -0.02 -43.59 -6.57
C ALA A 80 1.41 -44.08 -6.32
N ARG A 81 1.77 -44.27 -5.04
CA ARG A 81 2.82 -45.21 -4.63
C ARG A 81 2.56 -45.77 -3.25
#